data_AF-A0A2S8NW47-F1
#
_entry.id   AF-A0A2S8NW47-F1
#
_cell.length_a   1.000
_cell.length_b   1.000
_cell.length_c   1.000
_cell.angle_alpha   90.00
_cell.angle_beta   90.00
_cell.angle_gamma   90.00
#
_symmetry.space_group_name_H-M   'P 1'
#
loop_
_entity.id
_entity.type
_entity.pdbx_description
1 polymer ?
#
loop_
_entity_poly.entity_id
_entity_poly.type
_entity_poly.pdbx_seq_one_letter_code
_entity_poly.pdbx_strand_id
1 'polypeptide(L)'
;MSLILTDNKAGTVEHSLSISEEGNEYVIRLRDHSLPLVAEFQNGIKVGEGFYTNEDLAEALLHAQNLSVFKTPILPRGCISYLESTFKTYCFFEVPSHRRTVFYHDAVIDDVPFPNLIFGYELRSRTDRFEICKVFVGALEKGLTNEESEVYFYPYTNVDRTYEVCLGSSQLPQITRISQLSTVPEVFFNSQNSDCYYGHANGSGLTYRELLEKVKGKEFLDNYLKTTGLTLADWISGLTSLS
;
A
#
# COMPACT_ATOMS: atom_id res chain seq x y z
N MET A 1 -24.69 3.20 36.55
CA MET A 1 -24.90 3.72 35.19
C MET A 1 -26.12 4.62 35.23
N SER A 2 -25.92 5.93 35.37
CA SER A 2 -26.99 6.93 35.34
C SER A 2 -26.48 8.14 34.58
N LEU A 3 -27.08 8.43 33.42
CA LEU A 3 -26.89 9.71 32.75
C LEU A 3 -27.63 10.78 33.54
N ILE A 4 -26.91 11.80 33.98
CA ILE A 4 -27.51 13.06 34.40
C ILE A 4 -27.30 14.03 33.25
N LEU A 5 -28.39 14.37 32.56
CA LEU A 5 -28.44 15.47 31.59
C LEU A 5 -28.75 16.76 32.36
N THR A 6 -27.79 17.66 32.44
CA THR A 6 -28.05 19.05 32.79
C THR A 6 -27.93 19.90 31.54
N ASP A 7 -29.09 20.37 31.05
CA ASP A 7 -29.17 21.40 30.02
C ASP A 7 -28.55 22.70 30.55
N ASN A 8 -27.49 23.18 29.89
CA ASN A 8 -27.04 24.55 30.07
C ASN A 8 -26.78 25.20 28.71
N LYS A 9 -27.40 26.37 28.52
CA LYS A 9 -27.43 27.12 27.25
C LYS A 9 -26.07 27.72 26.93
N ALA A 10 -25.32 27.07 26.05
CA ALA A 10 -24.46 27.62 25.00
C ALA A 10 -23.72 26.44 24.38
N GLY A 11 -23.81 26.26 23.06
CA GLY A 11 -23.29 25.09 22.37
C GLY A 11 -21.79 24.89 22.57
N THR A 12 -21.42 23.96 23.45
CA THR A 12 -20.14 23.26 23.44
C THR A 12 -20.44 21.88 23.99
N VAL A 13 -20.35 20.85 23.15
CA VAL A 13 -20.52 19.46 23.58
C VAL A 13 -19.22 19.07 24.27
N GLU A 14 -19.17 19.20 25.59
CA GLU A 14 -18.10 18.60 26.39
C GLU A 14 -18.39 17.11 26.58
N HIS A 15 -17.61 16.27 25.90
CA HIS A 15 -17.51 14.86 26.26
C HIS A 15 -16.54 14.71 27.43
N SER A 16 -17.06 14.73 28.66
CA SER A 16 -16.26 14.40 29.85
C SER A 16 -16.42 12.92 30.19
N LEU A 17 -15.33 12.16 30.01
CA LEU A 17 -15.16 10.87 30.66
C LEU A 17 -14.67 11.15 32.08
N SER A 18 -15.51 10.90 33.09
CA SER A 18 -15.10 10.98 34.49
C SER A 18 -14.21 9.78 34.82
N ILE A 19 -12.91 9.96 34.61
CA ILE A 19 -11.87 9.10 35.15
C ILE A 19 -11.60 9.62 36.57
N SER A 20 -11.53 8.72 37.56
CA SER A 20 -11.24 9.08 38.96
C SER A 20 -10.02 10.00 39.06
N GLU A 21 -10.19 11.17 39.70
CA GLU A 21 -9.19 12.26 39.85
C GLU A 21 -8.05 11.92 40.83
N GLU A 22 -7.50 10.72 40.76
CA GLU A 22 -6.29 10.35 41.51
C GLU A 22 -5.10 10.25 40.54
N GLY A 23 -4.08 11.09 40.73
CA GLY A 23 -2.86 11.10 39.92
C GLY A 23 -2.50 12.45 39.30
N ASN A 24 -1.40 12.46 38.54
CA ASN A 24 -0.94 13.61 37.76
C ASN A 24 -1.58 13.56 36.36
N GLU A 25 -2.23 14.63 35.95
CA GLU A 25 -2.85 14.80 34.65
C GLU A 25 -2.26 16.02 33.94
N TYR A 26 -1.99 15.90 32.64
CA TYR A 26 -1.62 17.03 31.79
C TYR A 26 -2.74 17.28 30.78
N VAL A 27 -3.27 18.50 30.76
CA VAL A 27 -4.32 18.94 29.84
C VAL A 27 -3.75 19.90 28.83
N ILE A 28 -3.76 19.50 27.56
CA ILE A 28 -3.35 20.34 26.43
C ILE A 28 -4.59 21.01 25.84
N ARG A 29 -4.58 22.35 25.76
CA ARG A 29 -5.65 23.14 25.14
C ARG A 29 -5.11 23.83 23.89
N LEU A 30 -5.66 23.45 22.75
CA LEU A 30 -5.42 24.07 21.46
C LEU A 30 -6.56 25.06 21.16
N ARG A 31 -6.23 26.24 20.64
CA ARG A 31 -7.20 27.27 20.25
C ARG A 31 -6.75 27.91 18.95
N ASP A 32 -7.70 28.30 18.11
CA ASP A 32 -7.40 29.01 16.88
C ASP A 32 -6.61 30.30 17.16
N HIS A 33 -5.56 30.52 16.39
CA HIS A 33 -4.68 31.69 16.45
C HIS A 33 -4.02 31.96 17.82
N SER A 34 -3.85 30.93 18.68
CA SER A 34 -3.17 31.04 19.97
C SER A 34 -2.12 29.96 20.14
N LEU A 35 -1.12 30.23 20.98
CA LEU A 35 -0.16 29.22 21.38
C LEU A 35 -0.85 28.11 22.21
N PRO A 36 -0.48 26.84 22.00
CA PRO A 36 -0.91 25.76 22.87
C PRO A 36 -0.66 26.03 24.35
N LEU A 37 -1.67 25.76 25.18
CA LEU A 37 -1.58 25.81 26.63
C LEU A 37 -1.48 24.40 27.18
N VAL A 38 -0.46 24.13 28.01
CA VAL A 38 -0.34 22.87 28.75
C VAL A 38 -0.52 23.18 30.23
N ALA A 39 -1.51 22.56 30.87
CA ALA A 39 -1.78 22.68 32.29
C ALA A 39 -1.57 21.34 33.00
N GLU A 40 -0.91 21.37 34.16
CA GLU A 40 -0.70 20.20 35.01
C GLU A 40 -1.69 20.23 36.17
N PHE A 41 -2.33 19.09 36.42
CA PHE A 41 -3.24 18.84 37.53
C PHE A 41 -2.69 17.70 38.38
N GLN A 42 -2.73 17.85 39.69
CA GLN A 42 -2.41 16.78 40.64
C GLN A 42 -3.62 16.59 41.54
N ASN A 43 -4.21 15.39 41.49
CA ASN A 43 -5.44 15.06 42.21
C ASN A 43 -6.56 16.09 41.97
N GLY A 44 -6.77 16.46 40.70
CA GLY A 44 -7.77 17.45 40.27
C GLY A 44 -7.41 18.92 40.54
N ILE A 45 -6.30 19.21 41.24
CA ILE A 45 -5.86 20.58 41.52
C ILE A 45 -4.84 21.03 40.48
N LYS A 46 -5.12 22.15 39.80
CA LYS A 46 -4.17 22.77 38.87
C LYS A 46 -2.92 23.24 39.61
N VAL A 47 -1.78 22.65 39.31
CA VAL A 47 -0.49 22.96 39.93
C VAL A 47 0.41 23.83 39.05
N GLY A 48 0.17 23.88 37.74
CA GLY A 48 0.96 24.70 36.82
C GLY A 48 0.31 24.89 35.46
N GLU A 49 0.74 25.93 34.73
CA GLU A 49 0.43 26.10 33.31
C GLU A 49 1.54 26.82 32.56
N GLY A 50 1.67 26.53 31.26
CA GLY A 50 2.62 27.19 30.37
C GLY A 50 2.13 27.22 28.93
N PHE A 51 2.54 28.25 28.19
CA PHE A 51 2.32 28.36 26.76
C PHE A 51 3.56 27.91 26.01
N TYR A 52 3.36 27.13 24.95
CA TYR A 52 4.42 26.55 24.14
C TYR A 52 4.21 26.90 22.67
N THR A 53 5.27 26.93 21.87
CA THR A 53 5.10 27.02 20.41
C THR A 53 4.47 25.72 19.88
N ASN A 54 3.87 25.77 18.69
CA ASN A 54 3.34 24.57 18.07
C ASN A 54 4.46 23.57 17.76
N GLU A 55 5.63 24.09 17.39
CA GLU A 55 6.84 23.35 17.11
C GLU A 55 7.35 22.62 18.37
N ASP A 56 7.52 23.33 19.49
CA ASP A 56 8.01 22.74 20.75
C ASP A 56 7.05 21.67 21.28
N LEU A 57 5.74 21.91 21.18
CA LEU A 57 4.73 20.94 21.62
C LEU A 57 4.75 19.68 20.72
N ALA A 58 4.86 19.87 19.40
CA ALA A 58 4.93 18.76 18.46
C ALA A 58 6.19 17.93 18.69
N GLU A 59 7.36 18.56 18.84
CA GLU A 59 8.61 17.88 19.17
C GLU A 59 8.51 17.12 20.49
N ALA A 60 7.96 17.74 21.54
CA ALA A 60 7.79 17.08 22.83
C ALA A 60 6.89 15.84 22.73
N LEU A 61 5.79 15.89 21.98
CA LEU A 61 4.91 14.74 21.76
C LEU A 61 5.58 13.65 20.91
N LEU A 62 6.36 14.04 19.90
CA LEU A 62 7.15 13.11 19.08
C LEU A 62 8.24 12.41 19.90
N HIS A 63 8.89 13.12 20.82
CA HIS A 63 9.90 12.58 21.73
C HIS A 63 9.31 11.76 22.89
N ALA A 64 8.11 12.11 23.36
CA ALA A 64 7.40 11.39 24.42
C ALA A 64 6.79 10.08 23.95
N GLN A 65 6.64 9.87 22.63
CA GLN A 65 6.43 8.53 22.12
C GLN A 65 7.65 7.70 22.52
N ASN A 66 7.46 6.78 23.45
CA ASN A 66 8.35 5.63 23.58
C ASN A 66 8.47 5.05 22.17
N LEU A 67 9.59 5.30 21.49
CA LEU A 67 9.89 4.77 20.16
C LEU A 67 9.98 3.26 20.33
N SER A 68 8.83 2.59 20.39
CA SER A 68 8.75 1.15 20.31
C SER A 68 9.40 0.80 18.99
N VAL A 69 10.46 0.00 19.03
CA VAL A 69 11.07 -0.52 17.81
C VAL A 69 9.98 -1.29 17.07
N PHE A 70 9.45 -0.69 16.00
CA PHE A 70 8.47 -1.32 15.13
C PHE A 70 9.21 -2.35 14.30
N LYS A 71 9.09 -3.62 14.69
CA LYS A 71 9.68 -4.71 13.94
C LYS A 71 8.74 -5.08 12.80
N THR A 72 9.22 -4.91 11.57
CA THR A 72 8.52 -5.46 10.41
C THR A 72 8.48 -6.99 10.49
N PRO A 73 7.43 -7.63 9.95
CA PRO A 73 7.46 -9.07 9.74
C PRO A 73 8.55 -9.43 8.73
N ILE A 74 8.82 -10.73 8.57
CA ILE A 74 9.65 -11.18 7.45
C ILE A 74 8.92 -10.82 6.15
N LEU A 75 9.52 -9.94 5.36
CA LEU A 75 8.97 -9.45 4.10
C LEU A 75 9.34 -10.40 2.94
N PRO A 76 8.53 -10.43 1.87
CA PRO A 76 8.89 -11.10 0.62
C PRO A 76 10.27 -10.65 0.13
N ARG A 77 10.97 -11.57 -0.55
CA ARG A 77 12.21 -11.22 -1.23
C ARG A 77 11.91 -10.16 -2.29
N GLY A 78 12.77 -9.14 -2.38
CA GLY A 78 12.58 -8.02 -3.31
C GLY A 78 11.56 -7.00 -2.84
N CYS A 79 11.12 -7.05 -1.57
CA CYS A 79 10.25 -6.01 -1.01
C CYS A 79 10.92 -4.64 -1.09
N ILE A 80 10.24 -3.72 -1.77
CA ILE A 80 10.69 -2.33 -1.97
C ILE A 80 9.93 -1.36 -1.06
N SER A 81 8.69 -1.71 -0.66
CA SER A 81 7.87 -0.86 0.20
C SER A 81 6.87 -1.69 1.01
N TYR A 82 6.74 -1.36 2.28
CA TYR A 82 5.77 -1.95 3.21
C TYR A 82 5.15 -0.85 4.04
N LEU A 83 3.82 -0.76 4.02
CA LEU A 83 3.06 0.21 4.81
C LEU A 83 2.00 -0.54 5.59
N GLU A 84 1.89 -0.26 6.88
CA GLU A 84 0.88 -0.87 7.73
C GLU A 84 0.11 0.22 8.47
N SER A 85 -1.22 0.14 8.38
CA SER A 85 -2.15 0.97 9.12
C SER A 85 -3.09 0.09 9.93
N THR A 86 -3.94 0.69 10.77
CA THR A 86 -4.93 -0.03 11.58
C THR A 86 -5.87 -0.93 10.75
N PHE A 87 -6.15 -0.55 9.49
CA PHE A 87 -7.17 -1.23 8.68
C PHE A 87 -6.63 -1.89 7.42
N LYS A 88 -5.54 -1.36 6.87
CA LYS A 88 -4.95 -1.81 5.60
C LYS A 88 -3.44 -1.97 5.73
N THR A 89 -2.93 -2.99 5.05
CA THR A 89 -1.50 -3.21 4.87
C THR A 89 -1.20 -3.22 3.38
N TYR A 90 -0.17 -2.51 2.98
CA TYR A 90 0.33 -2.49 1.62
C TYR A 90 1.73 -3.11 1.56
N CYS A 91 1.97 -3.94 0.57
CA CYS A 91 3.28 -4.54 0.33
C CYS A 91 3.59 -4.50 -1.16
N PHE A 92 4.78 -4.01 -1.51
CA PHE A 92 5.25 -3.94 -2.88
C PHE A 92 6.59 -4.66 -2.98
N PHE A 93 6.72 -5.56 -3.95
CA PHE A 93 7.98 -6.25 -4.20
C PHE A 93 8.27 -6.42 -5.69
N GLU A 94 9.55 -6.41 -6.00
CA GLU A 94 10.07 -6.62 -7.34
C GLU A 94 10.17 -8.10 -7.68
N VAL A 95 9.69 -8.44 -8.88
CA VAL A 95 9.90 -9.71 -9.56
C VAL A 95 10.83 -9.43 -10.75
N PRO A 96 12.09 -9.90 -10.69
CA PRO A 96 13.05 -9.66 -11.76
C PRO A 96 12.60 -10.23 -13.11
N SER A 97 13.16 -9.69 -14.19
CA SER A 97 12.92 -10.17 -15.56
C SER A 97 13.22 -11.66 -15.65
N HIS A 98 12.32 -12.40 -16.28
CA HIS A 98 12.40 -13.85 -16.33
C HIS A 98 11.60 -14.38 -17.53
N ARG A 99 11.68 -15.68 -17.80
CA ARG A 99 10.92 -16.33 -18.88
C ARG A 99 9.92 -17.32 -18.29
N ARG A 100 8.73 -17.40 -18.88
CA ARG A 100 7.67 -18.33 -18.46
C ARG A 100 6.96 -18.93 -19.67
N THR A 101 6.30 -20.04 -19.41
CA THR A 101 5.25 -20.55 -20.29
C THR A 101 3.98 -19.73 -20.07
N VAL A 102 3.32 -19.36 -21.17
CA VAL A 102 2.06 -18.62 -21.20
C VAL A 102 0.96 -19.52 -21.77
N PHE A 103 -0.18 -19.53 -21.10
CA PHE A 103 -1.38 -20.25 -21.51
C PHE A 103 -2.37 -19.28 -22.14
N TYR A 104 -2.60 -19.41 -23.45
CA TYR A 104 -3.52 -18.55 -24.20
C TYR A 104 -4.49 -19.40 -25.02
N HIS A 105 -5.77 -19.41 -24.61
CA HIS A 105 -6.75 -20.41 -25.07
C HIS A 105 -6.16 -21.84 -25.02
N ASP A 106 -6.24 -22.60 -26.11
CA ASP A 106 -5.68 -23.95 -26.20
C ASP A 106 -4.18 -23.97 -26.55
N ALA A 107 -3.55 -22.80 -26.72
CA ALA A 107 -2.13 -22.68 -27.05
C ALA A 107 -1.27 -22.55 -25.80
N VAL A 108 -0.21 -23.36 -25.76
CA VAL A 108 0.87 -23.28 -24.77
C VAL A 108 2.09 -22.70 -25.45
N ILE A 109 2.52 -21.51 -25.00
CA ILE A 109 3.64 -20.78 -25.59
C ILE A 109 4.76 -20.72 -24.55
N ASP A 110 5.78 -21.55 -24.73
CA ASP A 110 6.95 -21.56 -23.86
C ASP A 110 7.91 -20.40 -24.14
N ASP A 111 8.78 -20.11 -23.16
CA ASP A 111 9.90 -19.18 -23.31
C ASP A 111 9.49 -17.74 -23.69
N VAL A 112 8.41 -17.26 -23.09
CA VAL A 112 7.95 -15.87 -23.21
C VAL A 112 8.70 -15.01 -22.19
N PRO A 113 9.39 -13.95 -22.60
CA PRO A 113 10.15 -13.08 -21.70
C PRO A 113 9.26 -12.05 -21.01
N PHE A 114 9.37 -11.91 -19.70
CA PHE A 114 8.73 -10.87 -18.91
C PHE A 114 9.77 -9.81 -18.49
N PRO A 115 9.42 -8.52 -18.52
CA PRO A 115 10.30 -7.46 -18.01
C PRO A 115 10.43 -7.53 -16.49
N ASN A 116 11.16 -6.59 -15.88
CA ASN A 116 11.09 -6.39 -14.44
C ASN A 116 9.67 -5.95 -14.07
N LEU A 117 9.10 -6.54 -13.02
CA LEU A 117 7.73 -6.28 -12.59
C LEU A 117 7.71 -5.88 -11.13
N ILE A 118 6.82 -4.95 -10.77
CA ILE A 118 6.48 -4.64 -9.38
C ILE A 118 5.09 -5.18 -9.10
N PHE A 119 5.01 -6.08 -8.12
CA PHE A 119 3.74 -6.55 -7.58
C PHE A 119 3.41 -5.76 -6.32
N GLY A 120 2.24 -5.12 -6.31
CA GLY A 120 1.66 -4.45 -5.17
C GLY A 120 0.46 -5.20 -4.62
N TYR A 121 0.26 -5.15 -3.31
CA TYR A 121 -0.87 -5.78 -2.65
C TYR A 121 -1.55 -4.80 -1.71
N GLU A 122 -2.86 -4.70 -1.80
CA GLU A 122 -3.69 -4.15 -0.72
C GLU A 122 -4.23 -5.33 0.10
N LEU A 123 -3.91 -5.34 1.38
CA LEU A 123 -4.33 -6.39 2.31
C LEU A 123 -5.21 -5.79 3.40
N ARG A 124 -6.17 -6.60 3.86
CA ARG A 124 -6.93 -6.33 5.07
C ARG A 124 -6.56 -7.34 6.14
N SER A 125 -6.19 -6.83 7.31
CA SER A 125 -5.90 -7.66 8.47
C SER A 125 -7.19 -8.29 9.01
N ARG A 126 -7.14 -9.60 9.28
CA ARG A 126 -8.16 -10.39 9.99
C ARG A 126 -7.48 -11.04 11.20
N THR A 127 -8.26 -11.58 12.13
CA THR A 127 -7.77 -12.10 13.42
C THR A 127 -6.58 -13.07 13.29
N ASP A 128 -6.53 -13.88 12.25
CA ASP A 128 -5.54 -14.95 12.05
C ASP A 128 -4.86 -14.95 10.66
N ARG A 129 -5.22 -14.00 9.79
CA ARG A 129 -4.83 -14.03 8.37
C ARG A 129 -4.90 -12.65 7.72
N PHE A 130 -4.34 -12.55 6.52
CA PHE A 130 -4.50 -11.42 5.62
C PHE A 130 -5.42 -11.80 4.48
N GLU A 131 -6.39 -10.95 4.21
CA GLU A 131 -7.24 -11.01 3.02
C GLU A 131 -6.62 -10.11 1.95
N ILE A 132 -6.31 -10.66 0.78
CA ILE A 132 -5.85 -9.84 -0.36
C ILE A 132 -7.09 -9.15 -0.94
N CYS A 133 -7.15 -7.83 -0.80
CA CYS A 133 -8.23 -7.02 -1.36
C CYS A 133 -7.96 -6.68 -2.82
N LYS A 134 -6.71 -6.31 -3.15
CA LYS A 134 -6.30 -5.96 -4.52
C LYS A 134 -4.87 -6.42 -4.78
N VAL A 135 -4.60 -6.71 -6.05
CA VAL A 135 -3.25 -7.00 -6.56
C VAL A 135 -2.99 -6.03 -7.69
N PHE A 136 -1.84 -5.35 -7.65
CA PHE A 136 -1.42 -4.39 -8.64
C PHE A 136 -0.15 -4.87 -9.34
N VAL A 137 -0.02 -4.61 -10.64
CA VAL A 137 1.21 -4.92 -11.39
C VAL A 137 1.62 -3.74 -12.25
N GLY A 138 2.86 -3.31 -12.08
CA GLY A 138 3.56 -2.39 -12.97
C GLY A 138 4.79 -3.05 -13.58
N ALA A 139 5.23 -2.56 -14.74
CA ALA A 139 6.48 -2.97 -15.36
C ALA A 139 7.56 -1.88 -15.20
N LEU A 140 8.81 -2.30 -15.16
CA LEU A 140 9.99 -1.45 -15.13
C LEU A 140 10.94 -1.84 -16.27
N GLU A 141 11.74 -0.89 -16.72
CA GLU A 141 12.90 -1.17 -17.56
C GLU A 141 13.95 -2.01 -16.80
N LYS A 142 14.88 -2.59 -17.54
CA LYS A 142 16.02 -3.28 -16.95
C LYS A 142 16.94 -2.29 -16.25
N GLY A 143 17.25 -2.52 -14.98
CA GLY A 143 18.20 -1.70 -14.27
C GLY A 143 18.03 -1.74 -12.75
N LEU A 144 18.63 -0.75 -12.09
CA LEU A 144 18.46 -0.52 -10.66
C LEU A 144 17.15 0.19 -10.40
N THR A 145 16.22 -0.48 -9.73
CA THR A 145 14.96 0.08 -9.24
C THR A 145 15.22 1.11 -8.14
N ASN A 146 14.68 2.31 -8.31
CA ASN A 146 14.67 3.39 -7.32
C ASN A 146 13.35 4.18 -7.39
N GLU A 147 13.17 5.13 -6.48
CA GLU A 147 11.93 5.92 -6.35
C GLU A 147 11.58 6.72 -7.62
N GLU A 148 12.59 7.16 -8.38
CA GLU A 148 12.43 7.94 -9.62
C GLU A 148 12.26 7.06 -10.87
N SER A 149 12.35 5.74 -10.72
CA SER A 149 12.21 4.80 -11.83
C SER A 149 10.82 4.94 -12.47
N GLU A 150 10.78 5.06 -13.79
CA GLU A 150 9.53 5.18 -14.53
C GLU A 150 8.75 3.87 -14.49
N VAL A 151 7.46 3.95 -14.15
CA VAL A 151 6.55 2.81 -14.16
C VAL A 151 5.83 2.74 -15.50
N TYR A 152 5.79 1.55 -16.07
CA TYR A 152 5.10 1.26 -17.32
C TYR A 152 3.89 0.37 -17.07
N PHE A 153 2.92 0.42 -17.98
CA PHE A 153 1.84 -0.55 -18.00
C PHE A 153 2.41 -1.96 -18.20
N TYR A 154 1.80 -2.93 -17.51
CA TYR A 154 2.10 -4.33 -17.74
C TYR A 154 1.83 -4.70 -19.21
N PRO A 155 2.80 -5.30 -19.94
CA PRO A 155 2.73 -5.38 -21.40
C PRO A 155 1.82 -6.47 -21.96
N TYR A 156 1.25 -7.31 -21.09
CA TYR A 156 0.39 -8.44 -21.46
C TYR A 156 -1.05 -8.25 -20.97
N THR A 157 -1.82 -9.33 -20.91
CA THR A 157 -3.25 -9.31 -20.61
C THR A 157 -3.52 -9.39 -19.11
N ASN A 158 -4.79 -9.46 -18.69
CA ASN A 158 -5.19 -9.70 -17.30
C ASN A 158 -4.84 -8.58 -16.30
N VAL A 159 -4.35 -7.43 -16.76
CA VAL A 159 -4.12 -6.23 -15.93
C VAL A 159 -4.87 -5.07 -16.56
N ASP A 160 -5.69 -4.38 -15.77
CA ASP A 160 -6.49 -3.28 -16.26
C ASP A 160 -5.75 -1.93 -16.28
N ARG A 161 -6.43 -0.87 -16.71
CA ARG A 161 -5.85 0.49 -16.80
C ARG A 161 -5.52 1.10 -15.44
N THR A 162 -6.09 0.54 -14.37
CA THR A 162 -5.86 0.94 -12.98
C THR A 162 -4.76 0.10 -12.32
N TYR A 163 -4.03 -0.68 -13.12
CA TYR A 163 -2.96 -1.58 -12.71
C TYR A 163 -3.46 -2.81 -11.93
N GLU A 164 -4.77 -2.96 -11.77
CA GLU A 164 -5.37 -4.03 -10.99
C GLU A 164 -5.37 -5.33 -11.80
N VAL A 165 -4.91 -6.40 -11.16
CA VAL A 165 -4.85 -7.74 -11.75
C VAL A 165 -6.22 -8.39 -11.69
N CYS A 166 -6.69 -8.85 -12.85
CA CYS A 166 -7.84 -9.73 -12.97
C CYS A 166 -7.37 -11.19 -13.04
N LEU A 167 -7.53 -11.94 -11.94
CA LEU A 167 -7.17 -13.37 -11.87
C LEU A 167 -8.26 -14.31 -12.43
N GLY A 168 -9.35 -13.75 -12.97
CA GLY A 168 -10.49 -14.50 -13.46
C GLY A 168 -11.13 -15.35 -12.36
N SER A 169 -11.24 -16.66 -12.59
CA SER A 169 -11.79 -17.64 -11.64
C SER A 169 -10.73 -18.25 -10.70
N SER A 170 -9.46 -17.85 -10.82
CA SER A 170 -8.38 -18.40 -9.99
C SER A 170 -8.52 -17.91 -8.56
N GLN A 171 -8.54 -18.83 -7.61
CA GLN A 171 -8.57 -18.47 -6.18
C GLN A 171 -7.19 -18.03 -5.72
N LEU A 172 -7.14 -16.85 -5.10
CA LEU A 172 -5.94 -16.39 -4.41
C LEU A 172 -5.65 -17.29 -3.20
N PRO A 173 -4.37 -17.58 -2.92
CA PRO A 173 -3.99 -18.37 -1.76
C PRO A 173 -4.33 -17.62 -0.47
N GLN A 174 -4.67 -18.37 0.58
CA GLN A 174 -4.84 -17.79 1.90
C GLN A 174 -3.48 -17.36 2.46
N ILE A 175 -3.34 -16.08 2.80
CA ILE A 175 -2.11 -15.50 3.33
C ILE A 175 -2.19 -15.42 4.85
N THR A 176 -1.28 -16.09 5.54
CA THR A 176 -1.14 -16.00 7.01
C THR A 176 0.11 -15.21 7.42
N ARG A 177 1.07 -15.07 6.50
CA ARG A 177 2.32 -14.33 6.70
C ARG A 177 2.60 -13.48 5.48
N ILE A 178 3.06 -12.24 5.68
CA ILE A 178 3.39 -11.30 4.60
C ILE A 178 4.41 -11.90 3.62
N SER A 179 5.37 -12.69 4.10
CA SER A 179 6.33 -13.41 3.24
C SER A 179 5.68 -14.35 2.22
N GLN A 180 4.46 -14.85 2.44
CA GLN A 180 3.75 -15.74 1.51
C GLN A 180 3.24 -15.01 0.27
N LEU A 181 3.21 -13.67 0.24
CA LEU A 181 2.78 -12.92 -0.95
C LEU A 181 3.63 -13.24 -2.18
N SER A 182 4.87 -13.70 -1.99
CA SER A 182 5.74 -14.15 -3.09
C SER A 182 5.19 -15.35 -3.87
N THR A 183 4.15 -16.04 -3.39
CA THR A 183 3.50 -17.13 -4.14
C THR A 183 2.41 -16.63 -5.09
N VAL A 184 1.90 -15.42 -4.90
CA VAL A 184 0.81 -14.88 -5.73
C VAL A 184 1.24 -14.62 -7.18
N PRO A 185 2.47 -14.14 -7.49
CA PRO A 185 2.93 -14.04 -8.87
C PRO A 185 2.86 -15.37 -9.62
N GLU A 186 3.15 -16.50 -8.95
CA GLU A 186 3.04 -17.83 -9.56
C GLU A 186 1.60 -18.16 -9.97
N VAL A 187 0.61 -17.78 -9.16
CA VAL A 187 -0.81 -17.97 -9.51
C VAL A 187 -1.18 -17.08 -10.70
N PHE A 188 -0.70 -15.85 -10.72
CA PHE A 188 -0.92 -14.92 -11.83
C PHE A 188 -0.33 -15.42 -13.16
N PHE A 189 0.94 -15.85 -13.17
CA PHE A 189 1.59 -16.32 -14.40
C PHE A 189 0.99 -17.64 -14.94
N ASN A 190 0.47 -18.48 -14.05
CA ASN A 190 -0.21 -19.72 -14.43
C ASN A 190 -1.71 -19.51 -14.75
N SER A 191 -2.23 -18.29 -14.65
CA SER A 191 -3.60 -17.99 -15.02
C SER A 191 -3.81 -18.00 -16.54
N GLN A 192 -5.02 -18.33 -16.96
CA GLN A 192 -5.37 -18.33 -18.37
C GLN A 192 -5.36 -16.89 -18.91
N ASN A 193 -4.65 -16.67 -20.00
CA ASN A 193 -4.62 -15.37 -20.68
C ASN A 193 -5.72 -15.34 -21.75
N SER A 194 -6.39 -14.21 -21.87
CA SER A 194 -7.35 -13.89 -22.93
C SER A 194 -7.02 -12.52 -23.52
N ASP A 195 -7.70 -12.07 -24.57
CA ASP A 195 -7.49 -10.72 -25.13
C ASP A 195 -8.01 -9.57 -24.24
N CYS A 196 -8.61 -9.90 -23.08
CA CYS A 196 -9.12 -8.91 -22.15
C CYS A 196 -7.99 -7.98 -21.67
N TYR A 197 -8.31 -6.69 -21.61
CA TYR A 197 -7.42 -5.61 -21.14
C TYR A 197 -6.15 -5.35 -21.97
N TYR A 198 -5.85 -6.15 -23.00
CA TYR A 198 -4.63 -5.99 -23.78
C TYR A 198 -4.53 -4.69 -24.59
N GLY A 199 -5.65 -4.10 -25.01
CA GLY A 199 -5.66 -2.94 -25.93
C GLY A 199 -4.98 -1.67 -25.41
N HIS A 200 -4.55 -1.62 -24.15
CA HIS A 200 -3.78 -0.51 -23.59
C HIS A 200 -2.44 -0.94 -22.98
N ALA A 201 -2.11 -2.23 -23.03
CA ALA A 201 -1.02 -2.85 -22.28
C ALA A 201 0.37 -2.48 -22.81
N ASN A 202 0.54 -2.40 -24.14
CA ASN A 202 1.85 -2.14 -24.74
C ASN A 202 1.78 -1.22 -25.97
N GLY A 203 2.95 -0.72 -26.37
CA GLY A 203 3.12 0.18 -27.51
C GLY A 203 3.46 -0.52 -28.83
N SER A 204 3.45 -1.85 -28.90
CA SER A 204 3.95 -2.59 -30.08
C SER A 204 3.05 -2.51 -31.31
N GLY A 205 1.75 -2.20 -31.13
CA GLY A 205 0.74 -2.23 -32.18
C GLY A 205 0.37 -3.64 -32.67
N LEU A 206 0.90 -4.69 -32.05
CA LEU A 206 0.63 -6.09 -32.37
C LEU A 206 -0.54 -6.61 -31.55
N THR A 207 -1.30 -7.57 -32.09
CA THR A 207 -2.22 -8.37 -31.28
C THR A 207 -1.45 -9.19 -30.23
N TYR A 208 -2.14 -9.63 -29.17
CA TYR A 208 -1.48 -10.36 -28.08
C TYR A 208 -0.75 -11.60 -28.58
N ARG A 209 -1.42 -12.39 -29.45
CA ARG A 209 -0.83 -13.58 -30.07
C ARG A 209 0.41 -13.26 -30.90
N GLU A 210 0.36 -12.23 -31.75
CA GLU A 210 1.50 -11.81 -32.57
C GLU A 210 2.67 -11.34 -31.72
N LEU A 211 2.40 -10.63 -30.61
CA LEU A 211 3.42 -10.22 -29.66
C LEU A 211 4.12 -11.44 -29.08
N LEU A 212 3.37 -12.41 -28.55
CA LEU A 212 3.93 -13.62 -27.93
C LEU A 212 4.84 -14.39 -28.90
N GLU A 213 4.38 -14.64 -30.13
CA GLU A 213 5.19 -15.31 -31.16
C GLU A 213 6.45 -14.52 -31.52
N LYS A 214 6.38 -13.19 -31.51
CA LYS A 214 7.52 -12.33 -31.83
C LYS A 214 8.57 -12.32 -30.74
N VAL A 215 8.17 -12.30 -29.47
CA VAL A 215 9.06 -12.21 -28.31
C VAL A 215 9.55 -13.57 -27.80
N LYS A 216 8.86 -14.66 -28.16
CA LYS A 216 9.27 -16.02 -27.82
C LYS A 216 10.75 -16.27 -28.13
N GLY A 217 11.48 -16.77 -27.14
CA GLY A 217 12.91 -17.08 -27.28
C GLY A 217 13.85 -15.87 -27.23
N LYS A 218 13.32 -14.64 -27.21
CA LYS A 218 14.10 -13.39 -27.22
C LYS A 218 14.07 -12.73 -25.85
N GLU A 219 14.84 -11.67 -25.69
CA GLU A 219 14.67 -10.78 -24.54
C GLU A 219 13.49 -9.85 -24.77
N PHE A 220 12.82 -9.46 -23.68
CA PHE A 220 11.80 -8.43 -23.75
C PHE A 220 12.49 -7.10 -24.13
N LEU A 221 11.90 -6.39 -25.10
CA LEU A 221 12.40 -5.10 -25.55
C LEU A 221 11.64 -3.98 -24.83
N ASP A 222 12.38 -3.10 -24.16
CA ASP A 222 11.80 -2.02 -23.36
C ASP A 222 10.95 -1.06 -24.20
N ASN A 223 11.22 -0.96 -25.51
CA ASN A 223 10.40 -0.16 -26.44
C ASN A 223 8.95 -0.64 -26.61
N TYR A 224 8.61 -1.85 -26.14
CA TYR A 224 7.22 -2.32 -26.10
C TYR A 224 6.49 -1.82 -24.87
N LEU A 225 7.20 -1.38 -23.83
CA LEU A 225 6.58 -0.80 -22.64
C LEU A 225 5.87 0.50 -23.00
N LYS A 226 4.68 0.67 -22.45
CA LYS A 226 3.90 1.90 -22.58
C LYS A 226 4.00 2.67 -21.29
N THR A 227 4.48 3.91 -21.37
CA THR A 227 4.63 4.78 -20.20
C THR A 227 3.30 5.06 -19.52
N THR A 228 3.33 5.11 -18.19
CA THR A 228 2.23 5.64 -17.37
C THR A 228 2.38 7.14 -17.08
N GLY A 229 3.58 7.68 -17.29
CA GLY A 229 3.97 9.04 -16.88
C GLY A 229 4.22 9.19 -15.37
N LEU A 230 4.28 8.10 -14.61
CA LEU A 230 4.48 8.09 -13.17
C LEU A 230 5.84 7.52 -12.79
N THR A 231 6.44 8.09 -11.75
CA THR A 231 7.58 7.48 -11.06
C THR A 231 7.10 6.35 -10.14
N LEU A 232 8.01 5.49 -9.68
CA LEU A 232 7.70 4.43 -8.73
C LEU A 232 7.14 4.98 -7.42
N ALA A 233 7.70 6.09 -6.92
CA ALA A 233 7.19 6.77 -5.73
C ALA A 233 5.76 7.31 -5.95
N ASP A 234 5.51 7.99 -7.08
CA ASP A 234 4.18 8.52 -7.40
C ASP A 234 3.15 7.40 -7.57
N TRP A 235 3.54 6.30 -8.20
CA TRP A 235 2.69 5.14 -8.41
C TRP A 235 2.30 4.47 -7.10
N ILE A 236 3.27 4.19 -6.22
CA ILE A 236 3.01 3.61 -4.88
C ILE A 236 2.16 4.56 -4.04
N SER A 237 2.48 5.86 -4.05
CA SER A 237 1.71 6.87 -3.32
C SER A 237 0.27 6.96 -3.83
N GLY A 238 0.06 6.97 -5.15
CA GLY A 238 -1.27 6.99 -5.76
C GLY A 238 -2.13 5.77 -5.39
N LEU A 239 -1.52 4.59 -5.31
CA LEU A 239 -2.22 3.35 -4.91
C LEU A 239 -2.53 3.26 -3.42
N THR A 240 -1.74 3.91 -2.58
CA THR A 240 -1.89 3.86 -1.11
C THR A 240 -2.68 5.03 -0.53
N SER A 241 -2.80 6.15 -1.27
CA SER A 241 -3.57 7.34 -0.87
C SER A 241 -5.07 7.25 -1.18
N LEU A 242 -5.48 6.28 -2.00
CA LEU A 242 -6.88 5.99 -2.32
C LEU A 242 -7.50 5.07 -1.25
N SER A 243 -7.67 5.56 -0.02
CA SER A 243 -8.53 4.91 0.98
C SER A 243 -9.09 5.84 2.03
#